data_AF-A0A8T1TQK7-F1
#
_entry.id   AF-A0A8T1TQK7-F1
#
_cell.length_a   1.000
_cell.length_b   1.000
_cell.length_c   1.000
_cell.angle_alpha   90.00
_cell.angle_beta   90.00
_cell.angle_gamma   90.00
#
_symmetry.space_group_name_H-M   'P 1'
#
loop_
_entity.id
_entity.type
_entity.pdbx_description
1 polymer ?
#
loop_
_entity_poly.entity_id
_entity_poly.type
_entity_poly.pdbx_seq_one_letter_code
_entity_poly.pdbx_strand_id
1 'polypeptide(L)'
;MVLRDEYPDVGFVRLGHHGFVLPDQKRRVAGEFGASKSKYKRVVGIINTGHHWVAFLIDKEIERTTKKARCTMFNPHQSKSNYDIIEKSIRTVLEELLQLQRYAIL
;
A
#
# COMPACT_ATOMS: atom_id res chain seq x y z
N MET A 1 4.01 -3.08 -20.21
CA MET A 1 4.88 -2.57 -19.12
C MET A 1 5.45 -3.81 -18.50
N VAL A 2 6.74 -4.11 -18.69
CA VAL A 2 7.35 -5.44 -18.45
C VAL A 2 6.83 -6.13 -17.17
N LEU A 3 6.80 -5.42 -16.04
CA LEU A 3 6.34 -5.99 -14.77
C LEU A 3 4.84 -6.35 -14.71
N ARG A 4 3.96 -5.63 -15.42
CA ARG A 4 2.51 -5.98 -15.47
C ARG A 4 2.27 -7.23 -16.32
N ASP A 5 3.09 -7.41 -17.34
CA ASP A 5 2.98 -8.52 -18.28
C ASP A 5 3.56 -9.80 -17.65
N GLU A 6 4.63 -9.66 -16.85
CA GLU A 6 5.26 -10.75 -16.08
C GLU A 6 4.50 -11.12 -14.79
N TYR A 7 3.84 -10.17 -14.14
CA TYR A 7 3.11 -10.37 -12.88
C TYR A 7 1.63 -9.95 -12.99
N PRO A 8 0.78 -10.78 -13.63
CA PRO A 8 -0.61 -10.42 -13.91
C PRO A 8 -1.50 -10.35 -12.65
N ASP A 9 -1.09 -10.98 -11.56
CA ASP A 9 -1.78 -10.97 -10.26
C ASP A 9 -1.29 -9.85 -9.31
N VAL A 10 -0.41 -8.97 -9.79
CA VAL A 10 0.14 -7.86 -9.00
C VAL A 10 -0.42 -6.51 -9.49
N GLY A 11 -1.02 -5.77 -8.57
CA GLY A 11 -1.40 -4.38 -8.77
C GLY A 11 -0.18 -3.46 -8.61
N PHE A 12 -0.06 -2.42 -9.44
CA PHE A 12 1.06 -1.47 -9.38
C PHE A 12 0.53 -0.05 -9.15
N VAL A 13 0.95 0.58 -8.06
CA VAL A 13 0.53 1.92 -7.64
C VAL A 13 1.72 2.88 -7.67
N ARG A 14 1.56 4.06 -8.27
CA ARG A 14 2.54 5.15 -8.14
C ARG A 14 1.87 6.31 -7.40
N LEU A 15 2.45 6.69 -6.27
CA LEU A 15 1.97 7.79 -5.44
C LEU A 15 2.97 8.94 -5.56
N GLY A 16 2.56 10.02 -6.22
CA GLY A 16 3.34 11.24 -6.29
C GLY A 16 3.43 11.94 -4.93
N HIS A 17 4.28 12.97 -4.85
CA HIS A 17 4.54 13.72 -3.62
C HIS A 17 3.25 14.29 -2.98
N HIS A 18 2.31 14.78 -3.81
CA HIS A 18 1.03 15.32 -3.34
C HIS A 18 -0.05 14.27 -3.06
N GLY A 19 0.19 13.00 -3.40
CA GLY A 19 -0.79 11.92 -3.21
C GLY A 19 -1.08 11.61 -1.74
N PHE A 20 -0.27 12.14 -0.80
CA PHE A 20 -0.41 11.93 0.64
C PHE A 20 -0.94 13.13 1.44
N VAL A 21 -1.28 14.25 0.79
CA VAL A 21 -1.68 15.48 1.50
C VAL A 21 -3.06 15.31 2.17
N LEU A 22 -3.98 14.61 1.52
CA LEU A 22 -5.35 14.42 2.03
C LEU A 22 -5.77 12.93 1.97
N PRO A 23 -6.43 12.40 3.02
CA PRO A 23 -6.91 11.01 3.06
C PRO A 23 -7.74 10.59 1.83
N ASP A 24 -8.58 11.49 1.32
CA ASP A 24 -9.43 11.20 0.15
C ASP A 24 -8.64 11.07 -1.15
N GLN A 25 -7.55 11.84 -1.32
CA GLN A 25 -6.66 11.68 -2.46
C GLN A 25 -5.91 10.35 -2.39
N LYS A 26 -5.48 9.95 -1.18
CA LYS A 26 -4.85 8.65 -0.95
C LYS A 26 -5.79 7.50 -1.33
N ARG A 27 -7.06 7.60 -0.92
CA ARG A 27 -8.13 6.65 -1.25
C ARG A 27 -8.36 6.56 -2.77
N ARG A 28 -8.49 7.71 -3.42
CA ARG A 28 -8.74 7.78 -4.86
C ARG A 28 -7.59 7.14 -5.65
N VAL A 29 -6.35 7.46 -5.32
CA VAL A 29 -5.18 6.93 -6.03
C VAL A 29 -5.03 5.42 -5.79
N ALA A 30 -5.14 4.89 -4.57
CA ALA A 30 -5.00 3.43 -4.41
C ALA A 30 -6.20 2.65 -5.01
N GLY A 31 -7.39 3.25 -5.07
CA GLY A 31 -8.55 2.70 -5.78
C GLY A 31 -8.33 2.64 -7.29
N GLU A 32 -7.82 3.71 -7.90
CA GLU A 32 -7.58 3.81 -9.35
C GLU A 32 -6.47 2.85 -9.82
N PHE A 33 -5.44 2.63 -9.02
CA PHE A 33 -4.32 1.75 -9.36
C PHE A 33 -4.51 0.28 -8.98
N GLY A 34 -5.67 -0.06 -8.42
CA GLY A 34 -6.14 -1.44 -8.33
C GLY A 34 -5.94 -2.13 -6.99
N ALA A 35 -5.58 -1.43 -5.91
CA ALA A 35 -5.52 -2.06 -4.58
C ALA A 35 -6.87 -2.72 -4.22
N SER A 36 -7.98 -2.04 -4.55
CA SER A 36 -9.35 -2.53 -4.37
C SER A 36 -9.76 -3.66 -5.32
N LYS A 37 -9.02 -3.94 -6.39
CA LYS A 37 -9.39 -5.00 -7.35
C LYS A 37 -9.06 -6.37 -6.75
N SER A 38 -10.08 -7.22 -6.60
CA SER A 38 -9.97 -8.57 -6.02
C SER A 38 -9.03 -9.49 -6.81
N LYS A 39 -8.90 -9.28 -8.13
CA LYS A 39 -8.02 -10.07 -8.99
C LYS A 39 -6.53 -10.00 -8.62
N TYR A 40 -6.12 -8.92 -7.95
CA TYR A 40 -4.73 -8.77 -7.52
C TYR A 40 -4.56 -9.36 -6.13
N LYS A 41 -3.63 -10.29 -6.01
CA LYS A 41 -3.23 -10.92 -4.73
C LYS A 41 -2.24 -10.04 -3.97
N ARG A 42 -1.41 -9.31 -4.72
CA ARG A 42 -0.38 -8.43 -4.17
C ARG A 42 -0.46 -7.05 -4.81
N VAL A 43 0.00 -6.04 -4.08
CA VAL A 43 0.08 -4.67 -4.57
C VAL A 43 1.47 -4.14 -4.28
N VAL A 44 2.17 -3.71 -5.32
CA VAL A 44 3.46 -3.02 -5.19
C VAL A 44 3.22 -1.55 -5.47
N GLY A 45 3.83 -0.67 -4.67
CA GLY A 45 3.82 0.74 -5.00
C GLY A 45 5.07 1.49 -4.57
N ILE A 46 5.18 2.70 -5.13
CA ILE A 46 6.25 3.65 -4.80
C ILE A 46 5.64 4.98 -4.37
N ILE A 47 6.25 5.61 -3.38
CA ILE A 47 5.82 6.88 -2.78
C ILE A 47 7.00 7.82 -2.75
N ASN A 48 6.78 9.05 -3.19
CA ASN A 48 7.74 10.12 -3.00
C ASN A 48 7.49 10.83 -1.67
N THR A 49 8.47 10.82 -0.77
CA THR A 49 8.41 11.45 0.55
C THR A 49 8.68 12.96 0.51
N GLY A 50 9.01 13.50 -0.66
CA GLY A 50 9.55 14.86 -0.87
C GLY A 50 11.07 14.88 -0.98
N HIS A 51 11.74 13.93 -0.34
CA HIS A 51 13.20 13.83 -0.35
C HIS A 51 13.71 12.59 -1.09
N HIS A 52 12.96 11.49 -1.04
CA HIS A 52 13.34 10.24 -1.67
C HIS A 52 12.13 9.35 -1.96
N TRP A 53 12.36 8.27 -2.71
CA TRP A 53 11.33 7.27 -3.00
C TRP A 53 11.37 6.13 -1.99
N VAL A 54 10.19 5.70 -1.54
CA VAL A 54 9.97 4.52 -0.70
C VAL A 54 9.13 3.54 -1.49
N ALA A 55 9.52 2.26 -1.51
CA ALA A 55 8.72 1.20 -2.09
C ALA A 55 7.93 0.47 -0.99
N PHE A 56 6.76 -0.04 -1.32
CA PHE A 56 5.97 -0.89 -0.45
C PHE A 56 5.36 -2.06 -1.22
N LEU A 57 5.16 -3.17 -0.51
CA LEU A 57 4.47 -4.36 -0.96
C LEU A 57 3.35 -4.66 0.04
N ILE A 58 2.15 -4.87 -0.49
CA ILE A 58 1.02 -5.42 0.26
C ILE A 58 0.78 -6.83 -0.24
N ASP A 59 0.76 -7.75 0.70
CA ASP A 59 0.22 -9.08 0.51
C ASP A 59 -1.21 -9.09 1.02
N LYS A 60 -2.19 -9.27 0.12
CA LYS A 60 -3.61 -9.26 0.50
C LYS A 60 -4.04 -10.57 1.15
N GLU A 61 -3.15 -11.56 1.23
CA GLU A 61 -3.36 -12.72 2.08
C GLU A 61 -3.48 -12.28 3.55
N ILE A 62 -4.62 -12.61 4.16
CA ILE A 62 -4.89 -12.26 5.55
C ILE A 62 -4.16 -13.23 6.44
N GLU A 63 -3.23 -12.70 7.22
CA GLU A 63 -2.55 -13.47 8.25
C GLU A 63 -3.57 -13.93 9.29
N ARG A 64 -3.63 -15.25 9.52
CA ARG A 64 -4.67 -15.88 10.35
C ARG A 64 -4.66 -15.36 11.79
N THR A 65 -3.47 -15.07 12.31
CA THR A 65 -3.24 -14.63 13.69
C THR A 65 -3.61 -13.17 13.90
N THR A 66 -3.12 -12.27 13.04
CA THR A 66 -3.33 -10.83 13.21
C THR A 66 -4.60 -10.32 12.56
N LYS A 67 -5.23 -11.13 11.69
CA LYS A 67 -6.39 -10.76 10.86
C LYS A 67 -6.12 -9.55 9.97
N LYS A 68 -4.86 -9.37 9.56
CA LYS A 68 -4.40 -8.25 8.74
C LYS A 68 -3.68 -8.74 7.49
N ALA A 69 -3.72 -7.92 6.45
CA ALA A 69 -2.81 -8.06 5.32
C ALA A 69 -1.38 -7.74 5.76
N ARG A 70 -0.39 -8.37 5.12
CA ARG A 70 1.02 -8.06 5.39
C ARG A 70 1.46 -6.87 4.55
N CYS A 71 2.01 -5.85 5.20
CA CYS A 71 2.59 -4.68 4.55
C CYS A 71 4.10 -4.66 4.82
N THR A 72 4.91 -4.63 3.76
CA THR A 72 6.36 -4.51 3.84
C THR A 72 6.80 -3.24 3.13
N MET A 73 7.70 -2.46 3.73
CA MET A 73 8.27 -1.29 3.09
C MET A 73 9.76 -1.42 2.92
N PHE A 74 10.27 -0.79 1.88
CA PHE A 74 11.68 -0.64 1.60
C PHE A 74 11.99 0.85 1.47
N ASN A 75 12.74 1.37 2.44
CA ASN A 75 13.26 2.73 2.45
C ASN A 75 14.77 2.71 2.19
N PRO A 76 15.24 3.11 0.99
CA PRO A 76 16.67 3.14 0.65
C PRO A 76 17.49 4.01 1.60
N HIS A 77 16.88 5.05 2.18
CA HIS A 77 17.56 6.00 3.06
C HIS A 77 17.72 5.49 4.50
N GLN A 78 17.06 4.37 4.87
CA GLN A 78 17.16 3.69 6.18
C GLN A 78 16.98 4.56 7.43
N SER A 79 16.52 5.81 7.30
CA SER A 79 16.27 6.71 8.44
C SER A 79 15.08 6.21 9.26
N LYS A 80 15.34 5.79 10.50
CA LYS A 80 14.39 5.08 11.38
C LYS A 80 13.15 5.92 11.75
N SER A 81 13.32 7.21 12.05
CA SER A 81 12.23 8.11 12.46
C SER A 81 11.19 8.37 11.36
N ASN A 82 11.64 8.59 10.12
CA ASN A 82 10.73 8.79 8.99
C ASN A 82 10.03 7.48 8.59
N TYR A 83 10.67 6.33 8.85
CA TYR A 83 10.13 5.03 8.49
C TYR A 83 8.81 4.73 9.22
N ASP A 84 8.77 4.90 10.54
CA ASP A 84 7.57 4.57 11.34
C ASP A 84 6.37 5.46 10.98
N ILE A 85 6.61 6.74 10.71
CA ILE A 85 5.56 7.70 10.32
C ILE A 85 5.01 7.37 8.92
N ILE A 86 5.90 7.10 7.97
CA ILE A 86 5.54 6.73 6.60
C ILE A 86 4.80 5.39 6.60
N GLU A 87 5.30 4.41 7.35
CA GLU A 87 4.69 3.09 7.50
C GLU A 87 3.28 3.18 8.06
N LYS A 88 3.10 3.92 9.16
CA LYS A 88 1.79 4.09 9.79
C LYS A 88 0.80 4.77 8.87
N SER A 89 1.23 5.79 8.13
CA SER A 89 0.39 6.52 7.17
C SER A 89 -0.02 5.63 5.99
N ILE A 90 0.93 4.89 5.41
CA ILE A 90 0.70 3.95 4.31
C ILE A 90 -0.22 2.83 4.75
N ARG A 91 0.04 2.23 5.91
CA ARG A 91 -0.75 1.14 6.45
C ARG A 91 -2.18 1.56 6.73
N THR A 92 -2.40 2.73 7.36
CA THR A 92 -3.75 3.26 7.63
C THR A 92 -4.57 3.39 6.34
N VAL A 93 -3.96 3.99 5.33
CA VAL A 93 -4.60 4.28 4.04
C VAL A 93 -4.93 3.00 3.28
N LEU A 94 -3.98 2.07 3.27
CA LEU A 94 -4.13 0.82 2.53
C LEU A 94 -5.05 -0.16 3.27
N GLU A 95 -4.99 -0.24 4.60
CA GLU A 95 -5.94 -1.04 5.40
C GLU A 95 -7.38 -0.56 5.17
N GLU A 96 -7.62 0.75 5.13
CA GLU A 96 -8.92 1.34 4.78
C GLU A 96 -9.32 1.04 3.33
N LEU A 97 -8.40 1.20 2.37
CA LEU A 97 -8.66 1.04 0.93
C LEU A 97 -8.91 -0.40 0.49
N LEU A 98 -8.22 -1.33 1.12
CA LEU A 98 -8.37 -2.74 0.83
C LEU A 98 -9.67 -3.32 1.40
N GLN A 99 -10.49 -2.49 2.08
CA GLN A 99 -11.64 -2.95 2.85
C GLN A 99 -11.27 -4.20 3.64
N LEU A 100 -10.11 -4.15 4.32
CA LEU A 100 -9.82 -5.08 5.40
C LEU A 100 -10.71 -4.69 6.58
N GLN A 101 -12.03 -4.68 6.33
CA GLN A 101 -13.02 -4.62 7.36
C GLN A 101 -12.68 -5.78 8.28
N ARG A 102 -12.28 -5.43 9.51
CA ARG A 102 -12.58 -6.27 10.66
C ARG A 102 -13.99 -6.78 10.47
N TYR A 103 -14.13 -8.05 10.12
CA TYR A 103 -15.32 -8.77 10.56
C TYR A 103 -15.23 -8.75 12.08
N ALA A 104 -15.96 -7.84 12.71
CA ALA A 104 -16.38 -8.02 14.08
C ALA A 104 -17.16 -9.33 14.07
N ILE A 105 -16.62 -10.34 14.73
CA ILE A 105 -17.41 -11.52 15.08
C ILE A 105 -18.43 -10.98 16.09
N LEU A 106 -19.70 -11.00 15.69
CA LEU A 106 -20.86 -10.77 16.57
C LEU A 106 -20.85 -11.78 17.72
#